data_AF-A0A923UIB4-F1
#
_entry.id   AF-A0A923UIB4-F1
#
_cell.length_a   1.000
_cell.length_b   1.000
_cell.length_c   1.000
_cell.angle_alpha   90.00
_cell.angle_beta   90.00
_cell.angle_gamma   90.00
#
_symmetry.space_group_name_H-M   'P 1'
#
loop_
_entity.id
_entity.type
_entity.pdbx_description
1 polymer ?
#
loop_
_entity_poly.entity_id
_entity_poly.type
_entity_poly.pdbx_seq_one_letter_code
_entity_poly.pdbx_strand_id
1 'polypeptide(L)'
;FLKNMSFVLASGTDDLRMTNILRKYGKQTSEDLFPNYPFVESPIIPGGTPHDFTPLALPKSPIDFMGTGSSKATTERDKGIGSNNWAVSGLKSATGLPILANDPHLTLSLPSIWYQVQLQSPEVNVYGSTMPGTPNVIIGFNKDIAWGVTNVGADVVDWYEVKFKDATKKEYFHDGQWKKITTRIEKYKVKNGVDVIDTVLYTHHGPIVYLDNEKPLKKNIPTGHALRWIAHDKSQELTTFYELNRAKNYDDYTKALTHYSAPAQNFVFASNQNDIALWVNGKFPLKARQQGKYILDGTDKTADWNAFIPSAHNPHMKNPYREFVSSANQSSTDPSYPYYINWEFAPSERGRRINQRLEKMPNGKVTVDSLRMLQNDNFNLKALDFLPTMLSYIKAPSSTQLPAIKILSAWKFNNDPDEIAPTIFKVWSDLLNEAIWKDEFGYDENIPMKYPSSDRTLRLMQKDPKSKWFDDVSTKNKVETIEELANSTLSAAMDSLKIWRKSEMNKTWAWSEHKSTDIRHLLDLGGTNPLKAWSKNDVKIGGGGSVINATTERTGPSWRMIVQLGKDNNTKGYGVYPGGQSGNPGSPHYDDMIETWRKGELNELLFLKSKDEKSDRIKKIVKLVK
;
A
#
# COMPACT_ATOMS: atom_id res chain seq x y z
N PHE A 1 14.59 -12.10 2.37
CA PHE A 1 13.68 -11.04 2.84
C PHE A 1 13.27 -10.08 1.70
N LEU A 2 14.18 -9.30 1.10
CA LEU A 2 13.84 -8.26 0.13
C LEU A 2 12.96 -8.72 -1.05
N LYS A 3 13.19 -9.94 -1.57
CA LYS A 3 12.31 -10.52 -2.61
C LYS A 3 10.90 -10.85 -2.10
N ASN A 4 10.75 -11.23 -0.83
CA ASN A 4 9.43 -11.37 -0.19
C ASN A 4 8.76 -10.00 -0.02
N MET A 5 9.50 -8.95 0.32
CA MET A 5 8.99 -7.58 0.32
C MET A 5 8.49 -7.17 -1.08
N SER A 6 9.24 -7.50 -2.15
CA SER A 6 8.74 -7.32 -3.52
C SER A 6 7.43 -8.08 -3.75
N PHE A 7 7.34 -9.34 -3.31
CA PHE A 7 6.14 -10.15 -3.46
C PHE A 7 4.91 -9.52 -2.77
N VAL A 8 5.07 -9.06 -1.55
CA VAL A 8 3.98 -8.45 -0.78
C VAL A 8 3.54 -7.11 -1.38
N LEU A 9 4.49 -6.28 -1.83
CA LEU A 9 4.22 -4.88 -2.17
C LEU A 9 4.10 -4.57 -3.66
N ALA A 10 4.59 -5.45 -4.54
CA ALA A 10 4.73 -5.18 -5.97
C ALA A 10 4.49 -6.41 -6.86
N SER A 11 3.80 -7.46 -6.37
CA SER A 11 3.41 -8.61 -7.21
C SER A 11 1.95 -8.58 -7.68
N GLY A 12 1.13 -7.65 -7.15
CA GLY A 12 -0.26 -7.55 -7.58
C GLY A 12 -0.35 -6.96 -8.98
N THR A 13 -1.38 -7.32 -9.73
CA THR A 13 -1.60 -6.89 -11.12
C THR A 13 -3.11 -6.83 -11.38
N ASP A 14 -3.50 -5.94 -12.29
CA ASP A 14 -4.87 -5.78 -12.78
C ASP A 14 -5.02 -6.11 -14.27
N ASP A 15 -3.93 -6.49 -14.96
CA ASP A 15 -3.84 -6.70 -16.40
C ASP A 15 -4.96 -7.61 -16.92
N LEU A 16 -5.17 -8.76 -16.27
CA LEU A 16 -6.21 -9.71 -16.65
C LEU A 16 -7.63 -9.14 -16.48
N ARG A 17 -7.90 -8.48 -15.35
CA ARG A 17 -9.21 -7.90 -15.07
C ARG A 17 -9.53 -6.74 -16.01
N MET A 18 -8.54 -5.90 -16.27
CA MET A 18 -8.64 -4.80 -17.23
C MET A 18 -8.77 -5.32 -18.66
N THR A 19 -8.13 -6.44 -19.01
CA THR A 19 -8.32 -7.10 -20.32
C THR A 19 -9.75 -7.63 -20.47
N ASN A 20 -10.31 -8.25 -19.43
CA ASN A 20 -11.72 -8.68 -19.42
C ASN A 20 -12.68 -7.48 -19.62
N ILE A 21 -12.43 -6.36 -18.95
CA ILE A 21 -13.19 -5.11 -19.12
C ILE A 21 -13.07 -4.59 -20.56
N LEU A 22 -11.85 -4.53 -21.09
CA LEU A 22 -11.59 -4.07 -22.46
C LEU A 22 -12.33 -4.91 -23.49
N ARG A 23 -12.35 -6.23 -23.32
CA ARG A 23 -13.07 -7.17 -24.19
C ARG A 23 -14.59 -6.98 -24.12
N LYS A 24 -15.14 -6.76 -22.92
CA LYS A 24 -16.59 -6.65 -22.71
C LYS A 24 -17.14 -5.28 -23.13
N TYR A 25 -16.45 -4.20 -22.80
CA TYR A 25 -16.98 -2.84 -22.92
C TYR A 25 -16.25 -1.96 -23.95
N GLY A 26 -15.15 -2.43 -24.51
CA GLY A 26 -14.33 -1.68 -25.46
C GLY A 26 -13.46 -0.60 -24.80
N LYS A 27 -12.55 -0.03 -25.60
CA LYS A 27 -11.52 0.92 -25.14
C LYS A 27 -12.10 2.19 -24.53
N GLN A 28 -13.08 2.81 -25.20
CA GLN A 28 -13.68 4.06 -24.76
C GLN A 28 -14.30 3.94 -23.36
N THR A 29 -15.11 2.91 -23.12
CA THR A 29 -15.72 2.67 -21.80
C THR A 29 -14.66 2.35 -20.75
N SER A 30 -13.63 1.57 -21.12
CA SER A 30 -12.53 1.22 -20.23
C SER A 30 -11.73 2.46 -19.79
N GLU A 31 -11.46 3.40 -20.71
CA GLU A 31 -10.74 4.63 -20.41
C GLU A 31 -11.58 5.62 -19.58
N ASP A 32 -12.90 5.67 -19.80
CA ASP A 32 -13.82 6.52 -19.03
C ASP A 32 -13.99 6.04 -17.58
N LEU A 33 -14.16 4.72 -17.37
CA LEU A 33 -14.38 4.15 -16.04
C LEU A 33 -13.09 3.95 -15.25
N PHE A 34 -11.95 3.82 -15.92
CA PHE A 34 -10.64 3.59 -15.27
C PHE A 34 -9.63 4.64 -15.73
N PRO A 35 -9.82 5.91 -15.32
CA PRO A 35 -8.88 6.98 -15.65
C PRO A 35 -7.51 6.70 -15.03
N ASN A 36 -6.45 7.22 -15.65
CA ASN A 36 -5.07 6.99 -15.19
C ASN A 36 -4.67 7.86 -13.97
N TYR A 37 -5.54 8.78 -13.56
CA TYR A 37 -5.34 9.67 -12.41
C TYR A 37 -6.66 9.87 -11.66
N PRO A 38 -6.63 9.91 -10.32
CA PRO A 38 -7.72 10.39 -9.50
C PRO A 38 -8.21 11.78 -9.91
N PHE A 39 -9.51 12.05 -9.69
CA PHE A 39 -10.10 13.36 -10.00
C PHE A 39 -9.69 14.46 -9.03
N VAL A 40 -9.30 14.09 -7.81
CA VAL A 40 -8.75 15.01 -6.80
C VAL A 40 -7.46 14.40 -6.26
N GLU A 41 -6.34 15.02 -6.59
CA GLU A 41 -5.00 14.48 -6.36
C GLU A 41 -4.20 15.40 -5.43
N SER A 42 -3.24 14.82 -4.70
CA SER A 42 -2.14 15.55 -4.08
C SER A 42 -0.87 14.71 -4.24
N PRO A 43 -0.20 14.79 -5.41
CA PRO A 43 0.88 13.88 -5.75
C PRO A 43 2.06 14.02 -4.78
N ILE A 44 2.85 12.96 -4.66
CA ILE A 44 4.02 12.91 -3.78
C ILE A 44 5.00 14.01 -4.16
N ILE A 45 5.34 14.11 -5.44
CA ILE A 45 6.07 15.26 -6.00
C ILE A 45 5.03 16.29 -6.50
N PRO A 46 4.91 17.48 -5.86
CA PRO A 46 3.94 18.49 -6.23
C PRO A 46 4.10 18.95 -7.67
N GLY A 47 2.97 19.28 -8.30
CA GLY A 47 2.99 19.88 -9.63
C GLY A 47 3.73 21.21 -9.66
N GLY A 48 4.44 21.44 -10.75
CA GLY A 48 5.35 22.58 -10.91
C GLY A 48 6.74 22.38 -10.31
N THR A 49 7.05 21.20 -9.73
CA THR A 49 8.43 20.87 -9.34
C THR A 49 9.30 20.78 -10.60
N PRO A 50 10.37 21.60 -10.74
CA PRO A 50 11.22 21.58 -11.93
C PRO A 50 11.91 20.22 -12.11
N HIS A 51 12.08 19.80 -13.37
CA HIS A 51 12.96 18.70 -13.72
C HIS A 51 14.38 19.25 -13.98
N ASP A 52 15.39 18.56 -13.47
CA ASP A 52 16.81 18.88 -13.64
C ASP A 52 17.49 18.03 -14.73
N PHE A 53 16.70 17.34 -15.55
CA PHE A 53 17.17 16.42 -16.59
C PHE A 53 16.45 16.63 -17.92
N THR A 54 17.07 16.16 -19.00
CA THR A 54 16.43 16.06 -20.31
C THR A 54 15.72 14.70 -20.45
N PRO A 55 14.41 14.66 -20.72
CA PRO A 55 13.70 13.40 -20.85
C PRO A 55 14.18 12.53 -22.01
N LEU A 56 14.22 11.21 -21.82
CA LEU A 56 14.39 10.26 -22.90
C LEU A 56 13.12 10.19 -23.74
N ALA A 57 13.27 9.85 -25.02
CA ALA A 57 12.13 9.51 -25.86
C ALA A 57 11.41 8.27 -25.29
N LEU A 58 10.09 8.34 -25.16
CA LEU A 58 9.29 7.18 -24.81
C LEU A 58 9.33 6.13 -25.93
N PRO A 59 9.31 4.82 -25.61
CA PRO A 59 9.19 3.80 -26.61
C PRO A 59 7.87 3.95 -27.38
N LYS A 60 7.83 3.41 -28.59
CA LYS A 60 6.60 3.30 -29.37
C LYS A 60 5.60 2.45 -28.59
N SER A 61 4.33 2.86 -28.58
CA SER A 61 3.27 2.03 -28.01
C SER A 61 3.23 0.66 -28.69
N PRO A 62 3.01 -0.42 -27.91
CA PRO A 62 2.76 -1.74 -28.46
C PRO A 62 1.57 -1.74 -29.42
N ILE A 63 1.49 -2.74 -30.30
CA ILE A 63 0.31 -2.93 -31.15
C ILE A 63 -0.93 -3.12 -30.27
N ASP A 64 -2.06 -2.51 -30.64
CA ASP A 64 -3.33 -2.72 -29.94
C ASP A 64 -3.64 -4.23 -29.95
N PHE A 65 -3.61 -4.83 -28.77
CA PHE A 65 -3.79 -6.26 -28.59
C PHE A 65 -5.00 -6.52 -27.69
N MET A 66 -5.89 -7.37 -28.18
CA MET A 66 -7.02 -7.86 -27.38
C MET A 66 -6.65 -9.23 -26.82
N GLY A 67 -5.95 -9.23 -25.68
CA GLY A 67 -5.53 -10.46 -25.02
C GLY A 67 -6.68 -11.41 -24.69
N THR A 68 -6.35 -12.67 -24.49
CA THR A 68 -7.29 -13.69 -24.03
C THR A 68 -7.75 -13.35 -22.62
N GLY A 69 -9.07 -13.28 -22.44
CA GLY A 69 -9.67 -13.22 -21.11
C GLY A 69 -9.58 -14.58 -20.41
N SER A 70 -9.79 -14.62 -19.10
CA SER A 70 -9.77 -15.86 -18.31
C SER A 70 -10.98 -15.97 -17.40
N SER A 71 -11.43 -17.21 -17.19
CA SER A 71 -12.64 -17.61 -16.47
C SER A 71 -12.42 -17.94 -14.97
N LYS A 72 -11.31 -17.47 -14.38
CA LYS A 72 -10.94 -17.82 -12.99
C LYS A 72 -11.10 -16.58 -12.07
N ALA A 73 -12.17 -16.56 -11.26
CA ALA A 73 -12.60 -15.53 -10.26
C ALA A 73 -11.45 -14.93 -9.43
N THR A 74 -11.44 -13.76 -8.75
CA THR A 74 -10.21 -13.26 -8.06
C THR A 74 -10.39 -12.71 -6.64
N THR A 75 -9.32 -12.77 -5.83
CA THR A 75 -9.14 -11.91 -4.63
C THR A 75 -8.20 -10.75 -4.96
N GLU A 76 -8.53 -9.56 -4.44
CA GLU A 76 -7.86 -8.30 -4.76
C GLU A 76 -6.52 -8.13 -4.03
N ARG A 77 -5.72 -7.14 -4.44
CA ARG A 77 -4.66 -6.61 -3.56
C ARG A 77 -5.31 -6.24 -2.23
N ASP A 78 -4.68 -6.60 -1.11
CA ASP A 78 -5.20 -6.22 0.21
C ASP A 78 -5.19 -4.69 0.34
N LYS A 79 -6.38 -4.09 0.24
CA LYS A 79 -6.61 -2.64 0.33
C LYS A 79 -6.20 -2.06 1.69
N GLY A 80 -5.96 -2.91 2.70
CA GLY A 80 -5.45 -2.52 4.01
C GLY A 80 -3.94 -2.33 4.09
N ILE A 81 -3.16 -2.76 3.09
CA ILE A 81 -1.71 -2.55 3.05
C ILE A 81 -1.39 -1.17 2.47
N GLY A 82 -0.48 -0.45 3.13
CA GLY A 82 -0.09 0.92 2.79
C GLY A 82 1.08 1.37 3.64
N SER A 83 1.38 2.66 3.68
CA SER A 83 2.33 3.28 4.60
C SER A 83 2.14 4.79 4.58
N ASN A 84 2.57 5.50 5.63
CA ASN A 84 2.82 6.94 5.55
C ASN A 84 4.27 7.28 5.91
N ASN A 85 4.79 8.36 5.33
CA ASN A 85 5.98 9.03 5.84
C ASN A 85 5.94 10.53 5.54
N TRP A 86 6.66 11.32 6.33
CA TRP A 86 6.85 12.74 6.10
C TRP A 86 8.06 13.27 6.86
N ALA A 87 8.62 14.38 6.40
CA ALA A 87 9.61 15.15 7.15
C ALA A 87 9.28 16.64 7.05
N VAL A 88 9.47 17.36 8.16
CA VAL A 88 9.35 18.83 8.21
C VAL A 88 10.74 19.44 8.37
N SER A 89 10.98 20.59 7.75
CA SER A 89 12.27 21.27 7.82
C SER A 89 12.50 21.90 9.20
N GLY A 90 13.73 22.36 9.43
CA GLY A 90 14.08 23.15 10.61
C GLY A 90 13.19 24.38 10.79
N LEU A 91 12.75 25.02 9.71
CA LEU A 91 11.89 26.21 9.76
C LEU A 91 10.50 25.93 10.34
N LYS A 92 9.97 24.72 10.15
CA LYS A 92 8.69 24.31 10.77
C LYS A 92 8.87 23.79 12.19
N SER A 93 9.98 23.10 12.44
CA SER A 93 10.25 22.46 13.73
C SER A 93 10.41 23.48 14.87
N ALA A 94 10.01 23.11 16.07
CA ALA A 94 10.24 23.89 17.29
C ALA A 94 11.73 23.93 17.70
N THR A 95 12.55 23.01 17.17
CA THR A 95 13.96 22.85 17.52
C THR A 95 14.91 23.50 16.50
N GLY A 96 14.40 24.05 15.40
CA GLY A 96 15.21 24.56 14.30
C GLY A 96 15.95 23.48 13.50
N LEU A 97 15.58 22.20 13.66
CA LEU A 97 16.17 21.05 12.98
C LEU A 97 15.07 20.08 12.51
N PRO A 98 15.27 19.35 11.40
CA PRO A 98 14.22 18.53 10.83
C PRO A 98 13.68 17.45 11.76
N ILE A 99 12.39 17.14 11.60
CA ILE A 99 11.72 16.01 12.26
C ILE A 99 11.11 15.12 11.18
N LEU A 100 11.41 13.83 11.22
CA LEU A 100 10.93 12.82 10.27
C LEU A 100 10.00 11.83 10.99
N ALA A 101 8.92 11.42 10.33
CA ALA A 101 8.04 10.36 10.80
C ALA A 101 7.79 9.31 9.70
N ASN A 102 7.64 8.05 10.10
CA ASN A 102 7.30 6.96 9.21
C ASN A 102 6.49 5.89 9.94
N ASP A 103 5.44 5.40 9.31
CA ASP A 103 4.60 4.31 9.80
C ASP A 103 4.13 3.39 8.67
N PRO A 104 4.83 2.28 8.39
CA PRO A 104 4.40 1.31 7.39
C PRO A 104 3.16 0.52 7.85
N HIS A 105 2.18 0.35 6.96
CA HIS A 105 0.94 -0.37 7.23
C HIS A 105 0.94 -1.75 6.59
N LEU A 106 1.17 -2.77 7.41
CA LEU A 106 1.28 -4.17 6.97
C LEU A 106 0.27 -5.02 7.76
N THR A 107 0.14 -6.30 7.38
CA THR A 107 -0.58 -7.28 8.19
C THR A 107 -0.01 -7.31 9.60
N LEU A 108 -0.88 -7.19 10.60
CA LEU A 108 -0.51 -7.22 12.02
C LEU A 108 -0.37 -8.68 12.46
N SER A 109 0.79 -9.01 13.02
CA SER A 109 1.10 -10.37 13.46
C SER A 109 1.84 -10.39 14.79
N LEU A 110 1.70 -11.51 15.49
CA LEU A 110 2.60 -11.90 16.57
C LEU A 110 3.41 -13.16 16.16
N PRO A 111 4.74 -13.17 16.34
CA PRO A 111 5.60 -12.00 16.59
C PRO A 111 5.44 -10.90 15.52
N SER A 112 5.82 -9.67 15.88
CA SER A 112 5.84 -8.54 14.95
C SER A 112 6.78 -8.83 13.77
N ILE A 113 6.42 -8.33 12.58
CA ILE A 113 7.29 -8.39 11.40
C ILE A 113 8.57 -7.58 11.59
N TRP A 114 8.54 -6.55 12.44
CA TRP A 114 9.66 -5.68 12.73
C TRP A 114 10.41 -6.11 13.98
N TYR A 115 11.73 -5.91 13.95
CA TYR A 115 12.63 -6.11 15.07
C TYR A 115 13.41 -4.82 15.32
N GLN A 116 13.25 -4.19 16.49
CA GLN A 116 14.02 -2.99 16.81
C GLN A 116 15.47 -3.38 17.13
N VAL A 117 16.43 -2.62 16.60
CA VAL A 117 17.84 -2.90 16.84
C VAL A 117 18.66 -1.62 16.78
N GLN A 118 19.67 -1.55 17.64
CA GLN A 118 20.81 -0.65 17.47
C GLN A 118 22.02 -1.47 17.05
N LEU A 119 22.69 -1.08 15.98
CA LEU A 119 23.93 -1.68 15.52
C LEU A 119 25.07 -0.70 15.74
N GLN A 120 26.12 -1.15 16.43
CA GLN A 120 27.27 -0.33 16.74
C GLN A 120 28.60 -1.03 16.41
N SER A 121 29.46 -0.32 15.69
CA SER A 121 30.87 -0.63 15.44
C SER A 121 31.68 0.68 15.47
N PRO A 122 33.01 0.66 15.30
CA PRO A 122 33.80 1.89 15.15
C PRO A 122 33.32 2.82 14.02
N GLU A 123 32.67 2.27 12.99
CA GLU A 123 32.28 3.01 11.77
C GLU A 123 30.76 3.23 11.63
N VAL A 124 29.95 2.55 12.45
CA VAL A 124 28.48 2.64 12.37
C VAL A 124 27.89 2.75 13.76
N ASN A 125 26.92 3.65 13.93
CA ASN A 125 26.04 3.66 15.09
C ASN A 125 24.65 4.08 14.63
N VAL A 126 23.76 3.11 14.50
CA VAL A 126 22.46 3.25 13.83
C VAL A 126 21.39 2.56 14.66
N TYR A 127 20.21 3.18 14.76
CA TYR A 127 19.06 2.65 15.47
C TYR A 127 17.84 2.65 14.53
N GLY A 128 17.05 1.59 14.59
CA GLY A 128 15.72 1.60 13.98
C GLY A 128 15.07 0.23 14.01
N SER A 129 14.26 -0.05 12.99
CA SER A 129 13.67 -1.36 12.77
C SER A 129 14.35 -2.08 11.60
N THR A 130 14.60 -3.36 11.82
CA THR A 130 14.97 -4.33 10.79
C THR A 130 13.88 -5.40 10.69
N MET A 131 14.04 -6.35 9.78
CA MET A 131 13.25 -7.57 9.73
C MET A 131 14.14 -8.77 10.05
N PRO A 132 13.65 -9.77 10.80
CA PRO A 132 14.45 -10.95 11.15
C PRO A 132 15.16 -11.56 9.93
N GLY A 133 16.47 -11.77 10.06
CA GLY A 133 17.35 -12.26 8.99
C GLY A 133 17.94 -11.19 8.06
N THR A 134 17.65 -9.90 8.28
CA THR A 134 18.25 -8.80 7.51
C THR A 134 19.34 -8.09 8.34
N PRO A 135 20.55 -7.87 7.80
CA PRO A 135 21.69 -7.37 8.59
C PRO A 135 21.67 -5.85 8.84
N ASN A 136 20.83 -5.09 8.13
CA ASN A 136 20.81 -3.62 8.16
C ASN A 136 19.52 -3.11 8.79
N VAL A 137 19.57 -1.91 9.38
CA VAL A 137 18.35 -1.16 9.73
C VAL A 137 17.68 -0.67 8.46
N ILE A 138 16.39 -0.95 8.29
CA ILE A 138 15.61 -0.64 7.08
C ILE A 138 14.90 0.71 7.21
N ILE A 139 14.31 0.98 8.37
CA ILE A 139 13.71 2.28 8.72
C ILE A 139 14.40 2.72 10.00
N GLY A 140 15.06 3.87 9.99
CA GLY A 140 15.85 4.26 11.15
C GLY A 140 16.57 5.58 11.00
N PHE A 141 17.55 5.76 11.87
CA PHE A 141 18.36 6.95 11.96
C PHE A 141 19.74 6.61 12.55
N ASN A 142 20.69 7.49 12.28
CA ASN A 142 21.93 7.58 13.02
C ASN A 142 22.05 8.99 13.61
N LYS A 143 23.24 9.38 14.06
CA LYS A 143 23.45 10.72 14.63
C LYS A 143 23.25 11.86 13.62
N ASP A 144 23.39 11.58 12.32
CA ASP A 144 23.47 12.55 11.25
C ASP A 144 22.19 12.64 10.42
N ILE A 145 21.57 11.50 10.10
CA ILE A 145 20.41 11.42 9.22
C ILE A 145 19.31 10.50 9.78
N ALA A 146 18.10 10.68 9.26
CA ALA A 146 16.98 9.76 9.41
C ALA A 146 16.36 9.44 8.04
N TRP A 147 15.83 8.23 7.90
CA TRP A 147 15.11 7.81 6.70
C TRP A 147 13.93 6.89 7.02
N GLY A 148 12.97 6.87 6.10
CA GLY A 148 11.82 5.98 6.14
C GLY A 148 11.31 5.69 4.73
N VAL A 149 10.42 4.71 4.61
CA VAL A 149 9.92 4.25 3.30
C VAL A 149 8.40 4.10 3.29
N THR A 150 7.80 4.40 2.14
CA THR A 150 6.47 3.92 1.76
C THR A 150 6.53 3.27 0.38
N ASN A 151 5.64 2.32 0.09
CA ASN A 151 5.62 1.70 -1.24
C ASN A 151 5.18 2.69 -2.34
N VAL A 152 5.84 2.67 -3.50
CA VAL A 152 5.46 3.50 -4.66
C VAL A 152 4.18 2.98 -5.31
N GLY A 153 4.00 1.66 -5.36
CA GLY A 153 2.91 1.06 -6.14
C GLY A 153 3.14 1.15 -7.65
N ALA A 154 4.39 1.17 -8.11
CA ALA A 154 4.73 1.28 -9.53
C ALA A 154 4.32 0.04 -10.34
N ASP A 155 4.09 0.25 -11.63
CA ASP A 155 3.80 -0.81 -12.58
C ASP A 155 5.09 -1.51 -13.04
N VAL A 156 5.43 -2.57 -12.32
CA VAL A 156 6.67 -3.34 -12.50
C VAL A 156 6.39 -4.84 -12.69
N VAL A 157 5.17 -5.21 -13.08
CA VAL A 157 4.72 -6.57 -13.33
C VAL A 157 3.83 -6.57 -14.56
N ASP A 158 4.27 -7.23 -15.62
CA ASP A 158 3.51 -7.33 -16.88
C ASP A 158 3.30 -8.78 -17.25
N TRP A 159 2.11 -9.07 -17.79
CA TRP A 159 1.76 -10.38 -18.34
C TRP A 159 1.74 -10.39 -19.86
N TYR A 160 2.36 -11.42 -20.44
CA TYR A 160 2.46 -11.61 -21.88
C TYR A 160 1.75 -12.88 -22.30
N GLU A 161 0.83 -12.79 -23.25
CA GLU A 161 0.20 -13.95 -23.88
C GLU A 161 1.24 -14.67 -24.75
N VAL A 162 1.46 -15.95 -24.50
CA VAL A 162 2.49 -16.73 -25.19
C VAL A 162 1.86 -17.59 -26.29
N LYS A 163 2.34 -17.43 -27.52
CA LYS A 163 1.98 -18.31 -28.63
C LYS A 163 2.94 -19.50 -28.72
N PHE A 164 2.50 -20.70 -28.32
CA PHE A 164 3.27 -21.93 -28.48
C PHE A 164 3.18 -22.49 -29.91
N LYS A 165 4.21 -23.23 -30.33
CA LYS A 165 4.25 -23.89 -31.65
C LYS A 165 3.24 -25.02 -31.76
N ASP A 166 3.11 -25.78 -30.68
CA ASP A 166 2.27 -26.95 -30.57
C ASP A 166 2.05 -27.29 -29.08
N ALA A 167 1.29 -28.36 -28.81
CA ALA A 167 0.96 -28.81 -27.46
C ALA A 167 2.18 -29.25 -26.63
N THR A 168 3.35 -29.49 -27.24
CA THR A 168 4.57 -29.87 -26.50
C THR A 168 5.18 -28.70 -25.74
N LYS A 169 4.81 -27.45 -26.08
CA LYS A 169 5.30 -26.22 -25.44
C LYS A 169 6.84 -26.13 -25.39
N LYS A 170 7.53 -26.72 -26.37
CA LYS A 170 8.99 -26.66 -26.48
C LYS A 170 9.50 -25.38 -27.15
N GLU A 171 8.64 -24.73 -27.92
CA GLU A 171 8.94 -23.50 -28.66
C GLU A 171 7.78 -22.50 -28.55
N TYR A 172 8.10 -21.21 -28.56
CA TYR A 172 7.16 -20.11 -28.57
C TYR A 172 7.51 -19.09 -29.65
N PHE A 173 6.50 -18.41 -30.20
CA PHE A 173 6.70 -17.43 -31.27
C PHE A 173 6.98 -16.05 -30.70
N HIS A 174 8.00 -15.38 -31.23
CA HIS A 174 8.30 -13.99 -30.90
C HIS A 174 9.15 -13.33 -31.99
N ASP A 175 8.79 -12.11 -32.38
CA ASP A 175 9.48 -11.30 -33.40
C ASP A 175 9.78 -12.07 -34.70
N GLY A 176 8.76 -12.75 -35.23
CA GLY A 176 8.86 -13.49 -36.49
C GLY A 176 9.52 -14.87 -36.40
N GLN A 177 9.93 -15.33 -35.21
CA GLN A 177 10.71 -16.56 -35.04
C GLN A 177 10.16 -17.47 -33.94
N TRP A 178 10.30 -18.79 -34.13
CA TRP A 178 10.10 -19.78 -33.06
C TRP A 178 11.36 -19.87 -32.20
N LYS A 179 11.25 -19.52 -30.92
CA LYS A 179 12.31 -19.56 -29.92
C LYS A 179 12.09 -20.74 -28.98
N LYS A 180 13.17 -21.36 -28.50
CA LYS A 180 13.10 -22.50 -27.55
C LYS A 180 12.66 -22.05 -26.16
N ILE A 181 11.81 -22.85 -25.51
CA ILE A 181 11.50 -22.74 -24.08
C ILE A 181 12.64 -23.33 -23.26
N THR A 182 12.98 -22.68 -22.14
CA THR A 182 13.89 -23.26 -21.14
C THR A 182 13.09 -23.85 -20.00
N THR A 183 13.45 -25.04 -19.53
CA THR A 183 12.75 -25.74 -18.44
C THR A 183 13.57 -25.71 -17.16
N ARG A 184 12.93 -25.46 -16.03
CA ARG A 184 13.52 -25.58 -14.69
C ARG A 184 12.72 -26.57 -13.87
N ILE A 185 13.36 -27.68 -13.50
CA ILE A 185 12.75 -28.71 -12.65
C ILE A 185 13.00 -28.34 -11.19
N GLU A 186 11.93 -28.18 -10.43
CA GLU A 186 11.94 -27.92 -9.00
C GLU A 186 11.50 -29.17 -8.22
N LYS A 187 12.11 -29.37 -7.06
CA LYS A 187 11.82 -30.51 -6.17
C LYS A 187 11.48 -30.00 -4.78
N TYR A 188 10.23 -30.16 -4.37
CA TYR A 188 9.73 -29.76 -3.07
C TYR A 188 9.62 -30.96 -2.13
N LYS A 189 10.31 -30.91 -1.00
CA LYS A 189 10.21 -31.95 0.05
C LYS A 189 8.99 -31.68 0.93
N VAL A 190 8.08 -32.63 1.03
CA VAL A 190 6.85 -32.52 1.84
C VAL A 190 7.05 -33.29 3.15
N LYS A 191 6.82 -32.61 4.29
CA LYS A 191 6.91 -33.27 5.60
C LYS A 191 5.91 -34.43 5.67
N ASN A 192 6.40 -35.63 5.99
CA ASN A 192 5.62 -36.87 6.04
C ASN A 192 4.93 -37.25 4.71
N GLY A 193 5.38 -36.70 3.58
CA GLY A 193 4.83 -36.95 2.25
C GLY A 193 5.90 -37.33 1.25
N VAL A 194 5.47 -37.56 0.01
CA VAL A 194 6.38 -37.77 -1.13
C VAL A 194 6.91 -36.44 -1.64
N ASP A 195 8.11 -36.46 -2.22
CA ASP A 195 8.67 -35.30 -2.89
C ASP A 195 7.76 -34.91 -4.08
N VAL A 196 7.43 -33.62 -4.19
CA VAL A 196 6.69 -33.06 -5.32
C VAL A 196 7.69 -32.53 -6.33
N ILE A 197 7.61 -33.01 -7.57
CA ILE A 197 8.38 -32.50 -8.69
C ILE A 197 7.50 -31.57 -9.51
N ASP A 198 8.02 -30.39 -9.80
CA ASP A 198 7.35 -29.36 -10.60
C ASP A 198 8.29 -28.90 -11.72
N THR A 199 7.74 -28.47 -12.85
CA THR A 199 8.52 -28.01 -14.00
C THR A 199 8.04 -26.63 -14.44
N VAL A 200 8.88 -25.63 -14.25
CA VAL A 200 8.59 -24.26 -14.65
C VAL A 200 9.16 -24.00 -16.04
N LEU A 201 8.32 -23.53 -16.95
CA LEU A 201 8.70 -23.15 -18.32
C LEU A 201 9.10 -21.66 -18.36
N TYR A 202 10.16 -21.33 -19.10
CA TYR A 202 10.66 -19.97 -19.25
C TYR A 202 10.70 -19.54 -20.72
N THR A 203 10.15 -18.36 -20.98
CA THR A 203 10.38 -17.56 -22.20
C THR A 203 11.45 -16.49 -21.91
N HIS A 204 11.73 -15.60 -22.86
CA HIS A 204 12.59 -14.44 -22.61
C HIS A 204 11.91 -13.37 -21.71
N HIS A 205 10.57 -13.32 -21.65
CA HIS A 205 9.83 -12.44 -20.73
C HIS A 205 9.94 -12.91 -19.28
N GLY A 206 9.97 -14.22 -19.06
CA GLY A 206 10.09 -14.83 -17.74
C GLY A 206 9.37 -16.17 -17.62
N PRO A 207 9.03 -16.61 -16.40
CA PRO A 207 8.35 -17.88 -16.19
C PRO A 207 6.90 -17.83 -16.69
N ILE A 208 6.42 -18.94 -17.22
CA ILE A 208 4.99 -19.21 -17.37
C ILE A 208 4.50 -19.73 -16.03
N VAL A 209 3.70 -18.93 -15.32
CA VAL A 209 3.40 -19.16 -13.90
C VAL A 209 2.40 -20.30 -13.70
N TYR A 210 1.43 -20.42 -14.61
CA TYR A 210 0.50 -21.55 -14.67
C TYR A 210 0.23 -21.92 -16.12
N LEU A 211 0.06 -23.20 -16.40
CA LEU A 211 -0.48 -23.71 -17.66
C LEU A 211 -2.02 -23.75 -17.61
N ASP A 212 -2.67 -23.87 -18.76
CA ASP A 212 -4.13 -23.80 -18.87
C ASP A 212 -4.86 -24.87 -18.04
N ASN A 213 -4.25 -26.05 -17.95
CA ASN A 213 -4.72 -27.20 -17.17
C ASN A 213 -4.42 -27.10 -15.67
N GLU A 214 -3.78 -26.02 -15.21
CA GLU A 214 -3.42 -25.80 -13.81
C GLU A 214 -4.38 -24.83 -13.12
N LYS A 215 -4.45 -24.93 -11.79
CA LYS A 215 -5.24 -24.05 -10.95
C LYS A 215 -4.33 -23.02 -10.27
N PRO A 216 -4.43 -21.73 -10.62
CA PRO A 216 -3.66 -20.68 -9.98
C PRO A 216 -3.91 -20.59 -8.46
N LEU A 217 -2.85 -20.36 -7.69
CA LEU A 217 -2.94 -20.11 -6.24
C LEU A 217 -3.64 -18.78 -5.95
N LYS A 218 -3.24 -17.74 -6.68
CA LYS A 218 -3.98 -16.47 -6.75
C LYS A 218 -4.65 -16.44 -8.09
N LYS A 219 -5.96 -16.26 -8.06
CA LYS A 219 -6.75 -16.45 -9.26
C LYS A 219 -6.67 -15.27 -10.26
N ASN A 220 -6.10 -14.12 -9.87
CA ASN A 220 -5.82 -12.98 -10.78
C ASN A 220 -4.57 -13.18 -11.63
N ILE A 221 -3.95 -14.36 -11.53
CA ILE A 221 -2.81 -14.75 -12.35
C ILE A 221 -3.36 -15.44 -13.62
N PRO A 222 -3.07 -14.92 -14.83
CA PRO A 222 -3.50 -15.56 -16.06
C PRO A 222 -2.73 -16.88 -16.30
N THR A 223 -3.41 -17.90 -16.85
CA THR A 223 -2.80 -19.17 -17.25
C THR A 223 -2.30 -19.10 -18.69
N GLY A 224 -1.24 -19.84 -19.02
CA GLY A 224 -0.63 -19.83 -20.37
C GLY A 224 0.19 -18.58 -20.67
N HIS A 225 0.32 -17.66 -19.71
CA HIS A 225 1.00 -16.37 -19.88
C HIS A 225 2.37 -16.35 -19.21
N ALA A 226 3.32 -15.63 -19.81
CA ALA A 226 4.62 -15.37 -19.23
C ALA A 226 4.58 -14.12 -18.34
N LEU A 227 5.29 -14.18 -17.20
CA LEU A 227 5.41 -13.09 -16.23
C LEU A 227 6.74 -12.36 -16.39
N ARG A 228 6.70 -11.09 -16.77
CA ARG A 228 7.85 -10.20 -16.60
C ARG A 228 7.69 -9.42 -15.30
N TRP A 229 8.56 -9.68 -14.33
CA TRP A 229 8.58 -8.96 -13.07
C TRP A 229 9.97 -8.39 -12.78
N ILE A 230 10.06 -7.12 -12.38
CA ILE A 230 11.34 -6.49 -12.02
C ILE A 230 12.08 -7.25 -10.91
N ALA A 231 11.36 -7.93 -10.02
CA ALA A 231 11.98 -8.68 -8.93
C ALA A 231 12.74 -9.93 -9.41
N HIS A 232 12.54 -10.37 -10.66
CA HIS A 232 13.37 -11.40 -11.29
C HIS A 232 14.79 -10.90 -11.64
N ASP A 233 15.00 -9.58 -11.76
CA ASP A 233 16.31 -9.01 -12.03
C ASP A 233 17.23 -9.12 -10.80
N LYS A 234 18.54 -9.20 -11.07
CA LYS A 234 19.58 -9.02 -10.05
C LYS A 234 19.49 -7.60 -9.47
N SER A 235 19.69 -7.48 -8.16
CA SER A 235 19.51 -6.22 -7.46
C SER A 235 20.41 -6.10 -6.23
N GLN A 236 20.60 -4.88 -5.73
CA GLN A 236 21.57 -4.54 -4.66
C GLN A 236 20.94 -3.79 -3.49
N GLU A 237 19.68 -4.07 -3.14
CA GLU A 237 18.99 -3.33 -2.07
C GLU A 237 19.69 -3.45 -0.70
N LEU A 238 20.40 -4.55 -0.42
CA LEU A 238 21.19 -4.67 0.81
C LEU A 238 22.31 -3.63 0.88
N THR A 239 22.94 -3.30 -0.25
CA THR A 239 23.98 -2.28 -0.34
C THR A 239 23.39 -0.90 -0.05
N THR A 240 22.20 -0.58 -0.59
CA THR A 240 21.49 0.67 -0.26
C THR A 240 21.36 0.84 1.25
N PHE A 241 20.81 -0.14 1.96
CA PHE A 241 20.65 0.01 3.40
C PHE A 241 21.99 0.01 4.14
N TYR A 242 22.95 -0.81 3.71
CA TYR A 242 24.29 -0.80 4.29
C TYR A 242 24.94 0.60 4.24
N GLU A 243 24.81 1.30 3.12
CA GLU A 243 25.30 2.67 2.94
C GLU A 243 24.46 3.69 3.72
N LEU A 244 23.13 3.61 3.70
CA LEU A 244 22.25 4.49 4.49
C LEU A 244 22.54 4.40 6.00
N ASN A 245 22.83 3.20 6.52
CA ASN A 245 23.18 3.01 7.93
C ASN A 245 24.43 3.82 8.35
N ARG A 246 25.29 4.20 7.38
CA ARG A 246 26.54 4.96 7.56
C ARG A 246 26.50 6.38 6.99
N ALA A 247 25.43 6.74 6.30
CA ALA A 247 25.32 8.01 5.59
C ALA A 247 25.27 9.20 6.56
N LYS A 248 25.87 10.32 6.14
CA LYS A 248 26.05 11.52 6.99
C LYS A 248 25.30 12.74 6.47
N ASN A 249 24.85 12.71 5.22
CA ASN A 249 24.25 13.86 4.54
C ASN A 249 23.41 13.40 3.34
N TYR A 250 22.87 14.37 2.60
CA TYR A 250 22.05 14.12 1.41
C TYR A 250 22.81 13.42 0.27
N ASP A 251 24.10 13.71 0.11
CA ASP A 251 24.91 13.13 -0.96
C ASP A 251 25.15 11.63 -0.71
N ASP A 252 25.47 11.26 0.53
CA ASP A 252 25.56 9.85 0.93
C ASP A 252 24.21 9.13 0.75
N TYR A 253 23.10 9.81 1.08
CA TYR A 253 21.75 9.29 0.90
C TYR A 253 21.43 9.01 -0.58
N THR A 254 21.63 9.97 -1.46
CA THR A 254 21.36 9.80 -2.91
C THR A 254 22.29 8.78 -3.55
N LYS A 255 23.56 8.72 -3.13
CA LYS A 255 24.50 7.67 -3.55
C LYS A 255 23.98 6.28 -3.18
N ALA A 256 23.53 6.08 -1.94
CA ALA A 256 22.98 4.80 -1.49
C ALA A 256 21.75 4.36 -2.30
N LEU A 257 20.90 5.31 -2.68
CA LEU A 257 19.70 5.06 -3.47
C LEU A 257 19.98 4.53 -4.88
N THR A 258 21.17 4.78 -5.45
CA THR A 258 21.56 4.25 -6.78
C THR A 258 21.61 2.71 -6.82
N HIS A 259 21.77 2.06 -5.66
CA HIS A 259 21.80 0.60 -5.56
C HIS A 259 20.40 -0.04 -5.45
N TYR A 260 19.34 0.75 -5.23
CA TYR A 260 18.02 0.24 -4.92
C TYR A 260 17.19 0.01 -6.18
N SER A 261 16.70 -1.21 -6.41
CA SER A 261 15.93 -1.55 -7.61
C SER A 261 14.47 -1.85 -7.32
N ALA A 262 14.18 -2.77 -6.39
CA ALA A 262 12.81 -3.23 -6.17
C ALA A 262 12.55 -3.75 -4.73
N PRO A 263 11.28 -3.72 -4.26
CA PRO A 263 10.17 -2.97 -4.84
C PRO A 263 10.37 -1.46 -4.66
N ALA A 264 10.02 -0.65 -5.66
CA ALA A 264 10.20 0.80 -5.58
C ALA A 264 9.57 1.41 -4.31
N GLN A 265 10.33 2.26 -3.62
CA GLN A 265 9.91 2.94 -2.38
C GLN A 265 10.03 4.45 -2.50
N ASN A 266 9.12 5.18 -1.85
CA ASN A 266 9.27 6.59 -1.57
C ASN A 266 10.16 6.74 -0.33
N PHE A 267 11.43 7.03 -0.53
CA PHE A 267 12.38 7.26 0.55
C PHE A 267 12.23 8.70 1.04
N VAL A 268 11.79 8.88 2.29
CA VAL A 268 11.85 10.17 2.97
C VAL A 268 13.19 10.30 3.69
N PHE A 269 13.75 11.50 3.71
CA PHE A 269 15.05 11.81 4.27
C PHE A 269 15.00 13.09 5.09
N ALA A 270 15.78 13.10 6.17
CA ALA A 270 16.08 14.29 6.96
C ALA A 270 17.54 14.22 7.46
N SER A 271 18.23 15.38 7.55
CA SER A 271 19.58 15.47 8.12
C SER A 271 19.73 16.56 9.17
N ASN A 272 20.71 16.39 10.06
CA ASN A 272 21.09 17.41 11.06
C ASN A 272 21.74 18.66 10.42
N GLN A 273 21.93 18.64 9.09
CA GLN A 273 22.36 19.76 8.25
C GLN A 273 21.16 20.55 7.68
N ASN A 274 19.95 20.34 8.21
CA ASN A 274 18.69 20.98 7.80
C ASN A 274 18.12 20.55 6.44
N ASP A 275 18.71 19.57 5.76
CA ASP A 275 18.12 19.01 4.54
C ASP A 275 16.93 18.10 4.87
N ILE A 276 15.84 18.27 4.12
CA ILE A 276 14.76 17.28 3.94
C ILE A 276 14.63 16.92 2.47
N ALA A 277 14.32 15.67 2.17
CA ALA A 277 14.12 15.23 0.81
C ALA A 277 13.17 14.05 0.71
N LEU A 278 12.64 13.84 -0.49
CA LEU A 278 11.91 12.63 -0.82
C LEU A 278 12.24 12.18 -2.23
N TRP A 279 12.57 10.89 -2.38
CA TRP A 279 12.82 10.25 -3.66
C TRP A 279 11.84 9.11 -3.90
N VAL A 280 11.13 9.15 -5.02
CA VAL A 280 10.33 8.02 -5.54
C VAL A 280 11.30 7.06 -6.24
N ASN A 281 11.93 6.18 -5.47
CA ASN A 281 13.13 5.49 -5.92
C ASN A 281 12.90 4.00 -6.23
N GLY A 282 13.44 3.57 -7.37
CA GLY A 282 13.46 2.19 -7.82
C GLY A 282 13.97 2.10 -9.26
N LYS A 283 13.96 0.88 -9.80
CA LYS A 283 14.25 0.60 -11.21
C LYS A 283 12.93 0.48 -11.96
N PHE A 284 12.62 1.49 -12.77
CA PHE A 284 11.37 1.55 -13.54
C PHE A 284 11.63 1.23 -15.01
N PRO A 285 10.92 0.26 -15.61
CA PRO A 285 10.98 0.05 -17.05
C PRO A 285 10.50 1.32 -17.78
N LEU A 286 11.21 1.72 -18.82
CA LEU A 286 10.81 2.84 -19.66
C LEU A 286 9.70 2.35 -20.59
N LYS A 287 8.45 2.67 -20.24
CA LYS A 287 7.23 2.17 -20.88
C LYS A 287 6.51 3.24 -21.69
N ALA A 288 5.78 2.82 -22.71
CA ALA A 288 4.77 3.66 -23.34
C ALA A 288 3.62 3.91 -22.35
N ARG A 289 2.84 4.98 -22.55
CA ARG A 289 1.69 5.27 -21.68
C ARG A 289 0.69 4.10 -21.73
N GLN A 290 0.25 3.63 -20.57
CA GLN A 290 -0.68 2.50 -20.39
C GLN A 290 -0.13 1.11 -20.77
N GLN A 291 1.14 0.97 -21.15
CA GLN A 291 1.77 -0.35 -21.33
C GLN A 291 1.83 -1.06 -19.97
N GLY A 292 1.25 -2.26 -19.87
CA GLY A 292 1.06 -2.98 -18.60
C GLY A 292 -0.29 -2.75 -17.93
N LYS A 293 -1.17 -1.89 -18.49
CA LYS A 293 -2.57 -1.77 -18.02
C LYS A 293 -3.43 -2.99 -18.41
N TYR A 294 -3.06 -3.66 -19.51
CA TYR A 294 -3.72 -4.83 -20.08
C TYR A 294 -2.68 -5.93 -20.34
N ILE A 295 -3.15 -7.16 -20.58
CA ILE A 295 -2.27 -8.25 -21.04
C ILE A 295 -1.62 -7.83 -22.36
N LEU A 296 -0.32 -8.06 -22.46
CA LEU A 296 0.50 -7.73 -23.63
C LEU A 296 0.62 -8.92 -24.59
N ASP A 297 0.85 -8.64 -25.87
CA ASP A 297 1.15 -9.66 -26.88
C ASP A 297 2.61 -10.13 -26.71
N GLY A 298 2.83 -11.39 -26.32
CA GLY A 298 4.16 -11.96 -26.19
C GLY A 298 4.90 -12.17 -27.52
N THR A 299 4.21 -12.03 -28.65
CA THR A 299 4.82 -12.16 -29.98
C THR A 299 5.41 -10.84 -30.49
N ASP A 300 5.00 -9.70 -29.93
CA ASP A 300 5.38 -8.35 -30.34
C ASP A 300 6.57 -7.82 -29.53
N LYS A 301 7.73 -7.65 -30.19
CA LYS A 301 8.93 -7.09 -29.54
C LYS A 301 8.77 -5.64 -29.06
N THR A 302 7.79 -4.89 -29.55
CA THR A 302 7.54 -3.52 -29.10
C THR A 302 6.89 -3.47 -27.72
N ALA A 303 6.33 -4.59 -27.24
CA ALA A 303 5.84 -4.76 -25.88
C ALA A 303 6.95 -5.03 -24.85
N ASP A 304 8.17 -5.38 -25.29
CA ASP A 304 9.28 -5.74 -24.40
C ASP A 304 9.83 -4.55 -23.60
N TRP A 305 10.33 -4.84 -22.40
CA TRP A 305 11.09 -3.87 -21.60
C TRP A 305 12.51 -3.71 -22.14
N ASN A 306 12.68 -2.77 -23.07
CA ASN A 306 13.96 -2.55 -23.77
C ASN A 306 14.87 -1.51 -23.11
N ALA A 307 14.35 -0.70 -22.19
CA ALA A 307 15.10 0.33 -21.47
C ALA A 307 14.51 0.57 -20.08
N PHE A 308 15.24 1.30 -19.25
CA PHE A 308 14.81 1.72 -17.92
C PHE A 308 14.93 3.23 -17.80
N ILE A 309 14.08 3.84 -16.98
CA ILE A 309 14.22 5.24 -16.59
C ILE A 309 15.57 5.38 -15.87
N PRO A 310 16.47 6.30 -16.29
CA PRO A 310 17.70 6.57 -15.57
C PRO A 310 17.41 6.93 -14.11
N SER A 311 18.19 6.42 -13.16
CA SER A 311 17.92 6.63 -11.73
C SER A 311 17.90 8.11 -11.35
N ALA A 312 18.71 8.95 -12.00
CA ALA A 312 18.73 10.40 -11.80
C ALA A 312 17.42 11.08 -12.25
N HIS A 313 16.64 10.45 -13.12
CA HIS A 313 15.37 10.96 -13.59
C HIS A 313 14.18 10.55 -12.71
N ASN A 314 14.42 9.70 -11.70
CA ASN A 314 13.36 9.32 -10.76
C ASN A 314 12.76 10.56 -10.09
N PRO A 315 11.43 10.61 -9.86
CA PRO A 315 10.81 11.79 -9.26
C PRO A 315 11.35 12.05 -7.86
N HIS A 316 11.76 13.29 -7.60
CA HIS A 316 12.33 13.67 -6.31
C HIS A 316 12.13 15.14 -6.00
N MET A 317 12.30 15.50 -4.72
CA MET A 317 12.44 16.88 -4.28
C MET A 317 13.40 16.96 -3.09
N LYS A 318 14.13 18.08 -3.01
CA LYS A 318 14.99 18.44 -1.88
C LYS A 318 14.60 19.85 -1.42
N ASN A 319 14.45 20.05 -0.10
CA ASN A 319 14.15 21.33 0.53
C ASN A 319 13.09 22.17 -0.20
N PRO A 320 11.87 21.64 -0.40
CA PRO A 320 10.84 22.36 -1.11
C PRO A 320 10.37 23.58 -0.31
N TYR A 321 9.94 24.66 -0.98
CA TYR A 321 9.39 25.88 -0.35
C TYR A 321 8.22 25.64 0.62
N ARG A 322 7.50 24.52 0.48
CA ARG A 322 6.43 24.13 1.41
C ARG A 322 6.95 23.68 2.78
N GLU A 323 8.27 23.53 2.93
CA GLU A 323 8.98 23.20 4.16
C GLU A 323 8.66 21.81 4.76
N PHE A 324 8.09 20.94 3.94
CA PHE A 324 7.91 19.53 4.26
C PHE A 324 7.86 18.66 2.99
N VAL A 325 8.09 17.37 3.19
CA VAL A 325 7.91 16.31 2.19
C VAL A 325 7.02 15.22 2.78
N SER A 326 6.28 14.49 1.95
CA SER A 326 5.36 13.45 2.42
C SER A 326 5.04 12.41 1.35
N SER A 327 4.75 11.18 1.78
CA SER A 327 4.13 10.17 0.94
C SER A 327 3.18 9.27 1.72
N ALA A 328 2.18 8.77 1.01
CA ALA A 328 1.11 7.93 1.53
C ALA A 328 0.63 6.94 0.44
N ASN A 329 1.55 6.48 -0.42
CA ASN A 329 1.28 5.60 -1.58
C ASN A 329 0.38 6.20 -2.68
N GLN A 330 0.03 7.48 -2.60
CA GLN A 330 -0.69 8.17 -3.67
C GLN A 330 0.22 8.40 -4.88
N SER A 331 -0.33 8.90 -5.98
CA SER A 331 0.41 9.13 -7.23
C SER A 331 1.75 9.83 -7.00
N SER A 332 2.79 9.29 -7.62
CA SER A 332 4.16 9.81 -7.48
C SER A 332 4.31 11.23 -8.00
N THR A 333 3.64 11.54 -9.11
CA THR A 333 3.75 12.82 -9.84
C THR A 333 2.40 13.20 -10.44
N ASP A 334 2.26 14.45 -10.87
CA ASP A 334 1.19 14.83 -11.78
C ASP A 334 1.56 14.46 -13.26
N PRO A 335 0.65 14.70 -14.24
CA PRO A 335 0.87 14.36 -15.64
C PRO A 335 2.03 15.08 -16.36
N SER A 336 2.61 16.13 -15.78
CA SER A 336 3.76 16.87 -16.34
C SER A 336 5.07 16.08 -16.30
N TYR A 337 5.19 15.09 -15.40
CA TYR A 337 6.33 14.19 -15.39
C TYR A 337 6.36 13.35 -16.69
N PRO A 338 7.50 13.27 -17.39
CA PRO A 338 7.55 12.78 -18.76
C PRO A 338 7.37 11.27 -18.90
N TYR A 339 7.60 10.49 -17.84
CA TYR A 339 7.59 9.03 -17.91
C TYR A 339 6.34 8.41 -17.28
N TYR A 340 5.93 7.26 -17.82
CA TYR A 340 4.85 6.46 -17.27
C TYR A 340 5.37 5.60 -16.10
N ILE A 341 4.77 5.74 -14.91
CA ILE A 341 5.11 4.96 -13.71
C ILE A 341 4.05 3.88 -13.44
N ASN A 342 2.78 4.29 -13.42
CA ASN A 342 1.60 3.41 -13.30
C ASN A 342 0.35 4.21 -13.70
N TRP A 343 -0.78 3.53 -13.90
CA TRP A 343 -2.10 4.12 -14.11
C TRP A 343 -2.97 4.15 -12.83
N GLU A 344 -2.63 3.39 -11.79
CA GLU A 344 -3.39 3.37 -10.53
C GLU A 344 -2.46 3.29 -9.32
N PHE A 345 -2.71 4.17 -8.36
CA PHE A 345 -2.01 4.25 -7.07
C PHE A 345 -3.00 4.06 -5.92
N ALA A 346 -2.53 4.14 -4.67
CA ALA A 346 -3.46 4.18 -3.56
C ALA A 346 -4.35 5.44 -3.63
N PRO A 347 -5.60 5.37 -3.14
CA PRO A 347 -6.48 6.53 -3.07
C PRO A 347 -5.82 7.73 -2.37
N SER A 348 -6.12 8.95 -2.85
CA SER A 348 -5.38 10.17 -2.49
C SER A 348 -5.68 10.71 -1.09
N GLU A 349 -6.63 10.14 -0.36
CA GLU A 349 -7.19 10.69 0.88
C GLU A 349 -6.14 10.84 1.99
N ARG A 350 -5.30 9.82 2.23
CA ARG A 350 -4.24 9.89 3.24
C ARG A 350 -3.22 10.97 2.86
N GLY A 351 -2.75 10.98 1.62
CA GLY A 351 -1.80 11.98 1.11
C GLY A 351 -2.34 13.40 1.21
N ARG A 352 -3.58 13.64 0.78
CA ARG A 352 -4.29 14.91 0.91
C ARG A 352 -4.41 15.34 2.37
N ARG A 353 -4.83 14.43 3.27
CA ARG A 353 -5.00 14.76 4.69
C ARG A 353 -3.66 15.08 5.37
N ILE A 354 -2.60 14.33 5.07
CA ILE A 354 -1.25 14.61 5.59
C ILE A 354 -0.80 16.00 5.14
N ASN A 355 -0.94 16.31 3.85
CA ASN A 355 -0.54 17.62 3.31
C ASN A 355 -1.35 18.77 3.92
N GLN A 356 -2.67 18.62 4.05
CA GLN A 356 -3.53 19.60 4.73
C GLN A 356 -3.09 19.89 6.17
N ARG A 357 -2.64 18.86 6.90
CA ARG A 357 -2.19 19.01 8.30
C ARG A 357 -0.82 19.65 8.37
N LEU A 358 0.13 19.23 7.54
CA LEU A 358 1.49 19.77 7.51
C LEU A 358 1.54 21.22 7.02
N GLU A 359 0.72 21.60 6.04
CA GLU A 359 0.57 22.99 5.55
C GLU A 359 0.08 23.91 6.66
N LYS A 360 -0.92 23.47 7.43
CA LYS A 360 -1.51 24.26 8.53
C LYS A 360 -0.67 24.29 9.80
N MET A 361 0.34 23.44 9.92
CA MET A 361 1.24 23.47 11.08
C MET A 361 2.07 24.76 11.07
N PRO A 362 2.07 25.54 12.16
CA PRO A 362 2.78 26.81 12.20
C PRO A 362 4.30 26.64 12.19
N ASN A 363 4.99 27.59 11.56
CA ASN A 363 6.45 27.61 11.53
C ASN A 363 7.02 27.79 12.94
N GLY A 364 8.16 27.15 13.23
CA GLY A 364 8.83 27.19 14.53
C GLY A 364 8.07 26.52 15.69
N LYS A 365 7.04 25.70 15.42
CA LYS A 365 6.15 25.14 16.45
C LYS A 365 5.93 23.64 16.35
N VAL A 366 6.36 22.98 15.27
CA VAL A 366 6.15 21.55 15.09
C VAL A 366 7.05 20.75 16.04
N THR A 367 6.45 19.87 16.83
CA THR A 367 7.14 19.00 17.78
C THR A 367 7.02 17.53 17.38
N VAL A 368 7.77 16.65 18.04
CA VAL A 368 7.57 15.19 17.96
C VAL A 368 6.11 14.83 18.23
N ASP A 369 5.50 15.43 19.25
CA ASP A 369 4.10 15.17 19.60
C ASP A 369 3.12 15.63 18.50
N SER A 370 3.43 16.74 17.81
CA SER A 370 2.64 17.20 16.66
C SER A 370 2.58 16.15 15.55
N LEU A 371 3.70 15.50 15.25
CA LEU A 371 3.77 14.43 14.25
C LEU A 371 3.19 13.11 14.77
N ARG A 372 3.31 12.81 16.08
CA ARG A 372 2.63 11.65 16.72
C ARG A 372 1.12 11.77 16.62
N MET A 373 0.57 12.95 16.88
CA MET A 373 -0.86 13.21 16.69
C MET A 373 -1.29 13.01 15.24
N LEU A 374 -0.44 13.37 14.27
CA LEU A 374 -0.72 13.13 12.85
C LEU A 374 -0.75 11.63 12.52
N GLN A 375 0.20 10.82 13.01
CA GLN A 375 0.16 9.34 12.86
C GLN A 375 -1.10 8.69 13.45
N ASN A 376 -1.77 9.38 14.38
CA ASN A 376 -3.00 8.93 15.02
C ASN A 376 -4.26 9.69 14.55
N ASP A 377 -4.17 10.47 13.47
CA ASP A 377 -5.31 11.22 12.93
C ASP A 377 -6.35 10.23 12.38
N ASN A 378 -7.54 10.20 13.00
CA ASN A 378 -8.66 9.35 12.66
C ASN A 378 -9.66 10.01 11.68
N PHE A 379 -9.35 11.20 11.14
CA PHE A 379 -10.27 11.94 10.28
C PHE A 379 -10.44 11.25 8.91
N ASN A 380 -11.68 10.98 8.56
CA ASN A 380 -12.12 10.26 7.38
C ASN A 380 -12.43 11.22 6.23
N LEU A 381 -11.39 11.56 5.46
CA LEU A 381 -11.52 12.46 4.32
C LEU A 381 -12.42 11.87 3.22
N LYS A 382 -12.46 10.54 3.06
CA LYS A 382 -13.41 9.88 2.16
C LYS A 382 -14.86 10.15 2.59
N ALA A 383 -15.18 10.02 3.86
CA ALA A 383 -16.52 10.33 4.36
C ALA A 383 -16.90 11.80 4.17
N LEU A 384 -15.94 12.73 4.37
CA LEU A 384 -16.16 14.14 4.10
C LEU A 384 -16.56 14.39 2.63
N ASP A 385 -15.89 13.72 1.69
CA ASP A 385 -16.14 13.89 0.25
C ASP A 385 -17.44 13.18 -0.20
N PHE A 386 -17.78 12.01 0.38
CA PHE A 386 -18.89 11.15 -0.09
C PHE A 386 -20.21 11.38 0.62
N LEU A 387 -20.20 11.47 1.95
CA LEU A 387 -21.42 11.41 2.77
C LEU A 387 -22.43 12.52 2.41
N PRO A 388 -22.03 13.77 2.12
CA PRO A 388 -22.98 14.79 1.68
C PRO A 388 -23.73 14.41 0.41
N THR A 389 -23.03 13.83 -0.59
CA THR A 389 -23.66 13.36 -1.83
C THR A 389 -24.60 12.19 -1.55
N MET A 390 -24.17 11.20 -0.76
CA MET A 390 -25.02 10.04 -0.41
C MET A 390 -26.30 10.46 0.33
N LEU A 391 -26.19 11.35 1.34
CA LEU A 391 -27.35 11.84 2.09
C LEU A 391 -28.29 12.68 1.21
N SER A 392 -27.77 13.39 0.20
CA SER A 392 -28.60 14.22 -0.69
C SER A 392 -29.63 13.43 -1.51
N TYR A 393 -29.40 12.12 -1.69
CA TYR A 393 -30.31 11.21 -2.38
C TYR A 393 -31.42 10.64 -1.49
N ILE A 394 -31.34 10.85 -0.17
CA ILE A 394 -32.37 10.39 0.77
C ILE A 394 -33.45 11.48 0.91
N LYS A 395 -34.49 11.42 0.06
CA LYS A 395 -35.56 12.44 0.05
C LYS A 395 -36.67 12.22 1.07
N ALA A 396 -37.04 10.96 1.30
CA ALA A 396 -38.14 10.56 2.18
C ALA A 396 -37.69 9.41 3.10
N PRO A 397 -36.87 9.70 4.13
CA PRO A 397 -36.35 8.66 5.01
C PRO A 397 -37.45 7.98 5.81
N SER A 398 -37.38 6.65 5.90
CA SER A 398 -38.26 5.87 6.76
C SER A 398 -37.96 6.11 8.25
N SER A 399 -38.90 5.73 9.13
CA SER A 399 -38.69 5.79 10.57
C SER A 399 -37.47 4.98 11.06
N THR A 400 -37.10 3.92 10.35
CA THR A 400 -35.92 3.09 10.65
C THR A 400 -34.61 3.72 10.20
N GLN A 401 -34.65 4.60 9.19
CA GLN A 401 -33.46 5.32 8.68
C GLN A 401 -33.17 6.61 9.44
N LEU A 402 -34.19 7.28 9.99
CA LEU A 402 -34.03 8.56 10.71
C LEU A 402 -32.92 8.56 11.78
N PRO A 403 -32.78 7.51 12.63
CA PRO A 403 -31.70 7.46 13.61
C PRO A 403 -30.30 7.46 12.97
N ALA A 404 -30.13 6.70 11.87
CA ALA A 404 -28.87 6.60 11.15
C ALA A 404 -28.49 7.95 10.52
N ILE A 405 -29.44 8.58 9.84
CA ILE A 405 -29.26 9.89 9.20
C ILE A 405 -28.88 10.95 10.24
N LYS A 406 -29.54 10.94 11.41
CA LYS A 406 -29.21 11.86 12.51
C LYS A 406 -27.76 11.71 12.98
N ILE A 407 -27.29 10.48 13.19
CA ILE A 407 -25.91 10.19 13.62
C ILE A 407 -24.91 10.56 12.51
N LEU A 408 -25.18 10.17 11.27
CA LEU A 408 -24.33 10.49 10.12
C LEU A 408 -24.22 12.00 9.88
N SER A 409 -25.32 12.74 10.01
CA SER A 409 -25.33 14.20 9.80
C SER A 409 -24.61 14.97 10.91
N ALA A 410 -24.59 14.43 12.14
CA ALA A 410 -23.90 15.03 13.27
C ALA A 410 -22.42 14.61 13.37
N TRP A 411 -22.00 13.61 12.59
CA TRP A 411 -20.67 13.05 12.66
C TRP A 411 -19.61 14.03 12.19
N LYS A 412 -18.56 14.19 12.99
CA LYS A 412 -17.41 15.05 12.67
C LYS A 412 -16.34 14.34 11.82
N PHE A 413 -16.73 13.26 11.15
CA PHE A 413 -15.88 12.45 10.28
C PHE A 413 -14.68 11.79 10.97
N ASN A 414 -14.65 11.64 12.30
CA ASN A 414 -13.58 10.90 12.98
C ASN A 414 -13.96 9.44 13.16
N ASN A 415 -13.08 8.53 12.74
CA ASN A 415 -13.18 7.09 12.98
C ASN A 415 -12.63 6.73 14.39
N ASP A 416 -13.10 7.41 15.42
CA ASP A 416 -12.72 7.11 16.80
C ASP A 416 -13.35 5.79 17.27
N PRO A 417 -12.72 5.04 18.20
CA PRO A 417 -13.11 3.66 18.51
C PRO A 417 -14.56 3.50 19.00
N ASP A 418 -15.12 4.53 19.66
CA ASP A 418 -16.45 4.49 20.26
C ASP A 418 -17.55 5.10 19.37
N GLU A 419 -17.19 5.64 18.20
CA GLU A 419 -18.13 6.28 17.28
C GLU A 419 -18.95 5.25 16.49
N ILE A 420 -20.26 5.46 16.35
CA ILE A 420 -21.16 4.58 15.58
C ILE A 420 -21.22 4.99 14.09
N ALA A 421 -21.18 6.29 13.81
CA ALA A 421 -21.25 6.85 12.47
C ALA A 421 -20.27 6.21 11.44
N PRO A 422 -18.97 6.00 11.74
CA PRO A 422 -18.05 5.37 10.79
C PRO A 422 -18.45 3.93 10.42
N THR A 423 -19.05 3.18 11.35
CA THR A 423 -19.58 1.83 11.08
C THR A 423 -20.71 1.90 10.07
N ILE A 424 -21.69 2.77 10.29
CA ILE A 424 -22.83 2.95 9.38
C ILE A 424 -22.34 3.42 8.00
N PHE A 425 -21.46 4.42 7.98
CA PHE A 425 -20.89 4.93 6.72
C PHE A 425 -20.14 3.83 5.96
N LYS A 426 -19.29 3.03 6.62
CA LYS A 426 -18.55 1.95 5.98
C LYS A 426 -19.49 0.96 5.31
N VAL A 427 -20.43 0.39 6.08
CA VAL A 427 -21.37 -0.61 5.59
C VAL A 427 -22.25 -0.06 4.47
N TRP A 428 -22.79 1.15 4.64
CA TRP A 428 -23.61 1.78 3.61
C TRP A 428 -22.80 2.06 2.33
N SER A 429 -21.58 2.58 2.46
CA SER A 429 -20.72 2.86 1.30
C SER A 429 -20.30 1.60 0.55
N ASP A 430 -20.08 0.48 1.25
CA ASP A 430 -19.75 -0.79 0.62
C ASP A 430 -20.96 -1.37 -0.13
N LEU A 431 -22.13 -1.40 0.54
CA LEU A 431 -23.36 -1.91 -0.06
C LEU A 431 -23.81 -1.06 -1.25
N LEU A 432 -23.65 0.27 -1.17
CA LEU A 432 -23.92 1.16 -2.29
C LEU A 432 -22.96 0.90 -3.45
N ASN A 433 -21.66 0.76 -3.18
CA ASN A 433 -20.69 0.45 -4.24
C ASN A 433 -20.93 -0.94 -4.85
N GLU A 434 -21.39 -1.92 -4.06
CA GLU A 434 -21.79 -3.24 -4.57
C GLU A 434 -23.05 -3.14 -5.43
N ALA A 435 -24.06 -2.41 -5.00
CA ALA A 435 -25.31 -2.22 -5.74
C ALA A 435 -25.14 -1.44 -7.06
N ILE A 436 -24.08 -0.64 -7.19
CA ILE A 436 -23.78 0.13 -8.43
C ILE A 436 -23.01 -0.71 -9.46
N TRP A 437 -22.20 -1.68 -9.04
CA TRP A 437 -21.22 -2.31 -9.95
C TRP A 437 -21.35 -3.82 -10.08
N LYS A 438 -22.01 -4.50 -9.14
CA LYS A 438 -21.98 -5.97 -9.08
C LYS A 438 -22.71 -6.62 -10.24
N ASP A 439 -23.81 -6.05 -10.69
CA ASP A 439 -24.64 -6.62 -11.75
C ASP A 439 -23.98 -6.51 -13.13
N GLU A 440 -23.04 -5.59 -13.38
CA GLU A 440 -22.27 -5.59 -14.63
C GLU A 440 -20.85 -6.13 -14.49
N PHE A 441 -20.15 -5.83 -13.40
CA PHE A 441 -18.74 -6.22 -13.18
C PHE A 441 -18.59 -7.52 -12.36
N GLY A 442 -19.62 -7.93 -11.64
CA GLY A 442 -19.68 -9.16 -10.84
C GLY A 442 -20.68 -10.21 -11.37
N TYR A 443 -21.37 -9.93 -12.49
CA TYR A 443 -22.40 -10.80 -13.09
C TYR A 443 -21.94 -12.24 -13.34
N ASP A 444 -20.74 -12.37 -13.90
CA ASP A 444 -20.12 -13.66 -14.16
C ASP A 444 -18.92 -13.79 -13.23
N GLU A 445 -19.11 -14.57 -12.16
CA GLU A 445 -18.05 -14.87 -11.19
C GLU A 445 -16.83 -15.50 -11.86
N ASN A 446 -16.98 -16.08 -13.06
CA ASN A 446 -15.88 -16.63 -13.83
C ASN A 446 -15.09 -15.54 -14.55
N ILE A 447 -15.66 -14.41 -14.95
CA ILE A 447 -14.92 -13.36 -15.67
C ILE A 447 -14.59 -12.23 -14.71
N PRO A 448 -13.46 -12.30 -13.97
CA PRO A 448 -13.13 -11.29 -12.99
C PRO A 448 -12.90 -9.96 -13.68
N MET A 449 -13.61 -8.93 -13.22
CA MET A 449 -13.39 -7.55 -13.60
C MET A 449 -13.15 -6.72 -12.35
N LYS A 450 -12.47 -5.59 -12.54
CA LYS A 450 -12.21 -4.63 -11.47
C LYS A 450 -13.40 -3.67 -11.37
N TYR A 451 -13.83 -3.30 -10.18
CA TYR A 451 -14.78 -2.20 -10.02
C TYR A 451 -14.09 -0.86 -10.27
N PRO A 452 -14.78 0.13 -10.85
CA PRO A 452 -14.28 1.50 -10.93
C PRO A 452 -13.84 2.04 -9.56
N SER A 453 -12.87 2.96 -9.58
CA SER A 453 -12.32 3.56 -8.36
C SER A 453 -13.39 4.35 -7.60
N SER A 454 -13.25 4.48 -6.28
CA SER A 454 -14.28 5.14 -5.48
C SER A 454 -14.50 6.60 -5.89
N ASP A 455 -13.43 7.33 -6.26
CA ASP A 455 -13.55 8.70 -6.74
C ASP A 455 -14.24 8.79 -8.12
N ARG A 456 -14.11 7.77 -8.98
CA ARG A 456 -14.92 7.64 -10.20
C ARG A 456 -16.39 7.43 -9.88
N THR A 457 -16.72 6.53 -8.95
CA THR A 457 -18.09 6.32 -8.47
C THR A 457 -18.68 7.62 -7.92
N LEU A 458 -17.95 8.34 -7.07
CA LEU A 458 -18.39 9.62 -6.52
C LEU A 458 -18.64 10.65 -7.62
N ARG A 459 -17.75 10.75 -8.61
CA ARG A 459 -17.90 11.68 -9.72
C ARG A 459 -19.14 11.37 -10.55
N LEU A 460 -19.42 10.10 -10.83
CA LEU A 460 -20.63 9.68 -11.54
C LEU A 460 -21.88 10.12 -10.76
N MET A 461 -21.94 9.84 -9.46
CA MET A 461 -23.05 10.29 -8.62
C MET A 461 -23.24 11.82 -8.74
N GLN A 462 -22.16 12.59 -8.56
CA GLN A 462 -22.22 14.05 -8.54
C GLN A 462 -22.52 14.70 -9.89
N LYS A 463 -22.08 14.11 -11.00
CA LYS A 463 -22.08 14.76 -12.34
C LYS A 463 -23.01 14.11 -13.34
N ASP A 464 -23.31 12.84 -13.17
CA ASP A 464 -24.20 12.07 -14.03
C ASP A 464 -25.11 11.16 -13.20
N PRO A 465 -26.01 11.73 -12.36
CA PRO A 465 -26.92 10.95 -11.52
C PRO A 465 -27.94 10.09 -12.30
N LYS A 466 -27.97 10.21 -13.64
CA LYS A 466 -28.79 9.41 -14.56
C LYS A 466 -27.95 8.41 -15.37
N SER A 467 -26.69 8.22 -14.97
CA SER A 467 -25.80 7.25 -15.58
C SER A 467 -26.47 5.88 -15.64
N LYS A 468 -26.31 5.21 -16.78
CA LYS A 468 -26.82 3.83 -16.99
C LYS A 468 -26.25 2.81 -15.99
N TRP A 469 -25.11 3.11 -15.37
CA TRP A 469 -24.45 2.26 -14.36
C TRP A 469 -25.16 2.27 -12.99
N PHE A 470 -26.31 2.93 -12.86
CA PHE A 470 -27.13 2.88 -11.65
C PHE A 470 -28.37 1.99 -11.81
N ASP A 471 -28.55 1.45 -13.01
CA ASP A 471 -29.59 0.48 -13.31
C ASP A 471 -29.09 -0.91 -12.93
N ASP A 472 -29.83 -1.66 -12.10
CA ASP A 472 -29.51 -3.06 -11.86
C ASP A 472 -30.10 -3.89 -13.01
N VAL A 473 -29.25 -4.26 -13.97
CA VAL A 473 -29.69 -4.93 -15.20
C VAL A 473 -30.27 -6.33 -14.96
N SER A 474 -30.18 -6.85 -13.72
CA SER A 474 -30.81 -8.10 -13.32
C SER A 474 -32.29 -7.94 -12.97
N THR A 475 -32.76 -6.72 -12.67
CA THR A 475 -34.17 -6.45 -12.39
C THR A 475 -34.96 -6.36 -13.70
N LYS A 476 -36.12 -7.02 -13.74
CA LYS A 476 -36.98 -7.01 -14.94
C LYS A 476 -38.01 -5.89 -14.84
N ASN A 477 -38.15 -5.12 -15.92
CA ASN A 477 -39.15 -4.04 -16.07
C ASN A 477 -38.98 -2.88 -15.08
N LYS A 478 -37.77 -2.68 -14.56
CA LYS A 478 -37.41 -1.54 -13.73
C LYS A 478 -36.08 -0.99 -14.22
N VAL A 479 -35.91 0.33 -14.09
CA VAL A 479 -34.63 0.99 -14.26
C VAL A 479 -34.36 1.73 -12.96
N GLU A 480 -33.43 1.21 -12.17
CA GLU A 480 -33.05 1.83 -10.90
C GLU A 480 -32.38 3.19 -11.11
N THR A 481 -32.61 4.08 -10.15
CA THR A 481 -31.89 5.34 -10.02
C THR A 481 -30.91 5.30 -8.85
N ILE A 482 -29.89 6.16 -8.87
CA ILE A 482 -28.99 6.32 -7.72
C ILE A 482 -29.73 6.70 -6.43
N GLU A 483 -30.88 7.38 -6.54
CA GLU A 483 -31.73 7.69 -5.38
C GLU A 483 -32.32 6.42 -4.74
N GLU A 484 -32.82 5.51 -5.57
CA GLU A 484 -33.34 4.22 -5.10
C GLU A 484 -32.23 3.32 -4.56
N LEU A 485 -31.07 3.26 -5.22
CA LEU A 485 -29.91 2.51 -4.73
C LEU A 485 -29.42 3.05 -3.39
N ALA A 486 -29.25 4.37 -3.25
CA ALA A 486 -28.83 4.99 -1.99
C ALA A 486 -29.82 4.71 -0.85
N ASN A 487 -31.12 4.79 -1.12
CA ASN A 487 -32.18 4.56 -0.13
C ASN A 487 -32.26 3.08 0.30
N SER A 488 -32.32 2.17 -0.67
CA SER A 488 -32.39 0.73 -0.40
C SER A 488 -31.15 0.21 0.34
N THR A 489 -29.96 0.66 -0.05
CA THR A 489 -28.70 0.24 0.58
C THR A 489 -28.49 0.83 1.97
N LEU A 490 -29.04 2.02 2.28
CA LEU A 490 -29.05 2.53 3.65
C LEU A 490 -29.91 1.65 4.56
N SER A 491 -31.09 1.24 4.09
CA SER A 491 -31.95 0.29 4.82
C SER A 491 -31.24 -1.05 5.02
N ALA A 492 -30.65 -1.60 3.94
CA ALA A 492 -29.89 -2.84 4.01
C ALA A 492 -28.69 -2.75 4.96
N ALA A 493 -28.01 -1.60 5.05
CA ALA A 493 -26.92 -1.38 6.00
C ALA A 493 -27.41 -1.45 7.46
N MET A 494 -28.54 -0.82 7.76
CA MET A 494 -29.14 -0.84 9.10
C MET A 494 -29.60 -2.25 9.50
N ASP A 495 -30.24 -2.97 8.57
CA ASP A 495 -30.68 -4.34 8.80
C ASP A 495 -29.50 -5.30 8.98
N SER A 496 -28.47 -5.17 8.14
CA SER A 496 -27.23 -5.94 8.25
C SER A 496 -26.55 -5.72 9.60
N LEU A 497 -26.41 -4.47 10.03
CA LEU A 497 -25.83 -4.14 11.32
C LEU A 497 -26.64 -4.69 12.49
N LYS A 498 -27.97 -4.62 12.43
CA LYS A 498 -28.85 -5.21 13.45
C LYS A 498 -28.66 -6.73 13.55
N ILE A 499 -28.55 -7.42 12.42
CA ILE A 499 -28.30 -8.86 12.37
C ILE A 499 -26.92 -9.21 12.91
N TRP A 500 -25.87 -8.55 12.40
CA TRP A 500 -24.48 -8.84 12.80
C TRP A 500 -24.23 -8.53 14.28
N ARG A 501 -24.84 -7.46 14.80
CA ARG A 501 -24.69 -7.01 16.19
C ARG A 501 -25.65 -7.66 17.15
N LYS A 502 -26.69 -8.33 16.63
CA LYS A 502 -27.78 -8.91 17.42
C LYS A 502 -28.41 -7.88 18.37
N SER A 503 -28.49 -6.63 17.92
CA SER A 503 -29.04 -5.53 18.71
C SER A 503 -29.51 -4.39 17.82
N GLU A 504 -30.47 -3.61 18.31
CA GLU A 504 -30.71 -2.26 17.80
C GLU A 504 -29.45 -1.39 17.96
N MET A 505 -29.44 -0.26 17.25
CA MET A 505 -28.31 0.68 17.27
C MET A 505 -27.99 1.15 18.69
N ASN A 506 -26.81 0.75 19.18
CA ASN A 506 -26.26 1.12 20.47
C ASN A 506 -24.72 1.00 20.44
N LYS A 507 -24.05 1.07 21.59
CA LYS A 507 -22.58 0.99 21.71
C LYS A 507 -21.93 -0.26 21.07
N THR A 508 -22.66 -1.36 20.87
CA THR A 508 -22.12 -2.55 20.16
C THR A 508 -21.84 -2.26 18.69
N TRP A 509 -22.47 -1.23 18.12
CA TRP A 509 -22.24 -0.76 16.74
C TRP A 509 -21.03 0.18 16.62
N ALA A 510 -20.35 0.48 17.74
CA ALA A 510 -19.18 1.33 17.74
C ALA A 510 -18.10 0.81 16.78
N TRP A 511 -17.30 1.74 16.26
CA TRP A 511 -16.32 1.45 15.21
C TRP A 511 -15.35 0.34 15.57
N SER A 512 -14.80 0.36 16.77
CA SER A 512 -13.84 -0.66 17.21
C SER A 512 -14.46 -2.06 17.31
N GLU A 513 -15.72 -2.14 17.72
CA GLU A 513 -16.48 -3.40 17.79
C GLU A 513 -16.79 -3.94 16.37
N HIS A 514 -16.91 -3.06 15.36
CA HIS A 514 -17.09 -3.46 13.96
C HIS A 514 -15.83 -3.75 13.19
N LYS A 515 -14.81 -2.92 13.37
CA LYS A 515 -13.51 -3.15 12.78
C LYS A 515 -12.79 -4.36 13.37
N SER A 516 -13.02 -4.67 14.66
CA SER A 516 -12.49 -5.86 15.36
C SER A 516 -11.03 -6.13 15.01
N THR A 517 -10.16 -5.17 15.37
CA THR A 517 -8.74 -5.25 14.98
C THR A 517 -8.05 -6.40 15.72
N ASP A 518 -7.48 -7.33 14.95
CA ASP A 518 -6.79 -8.51 15.43
C ASP A 518 -5.31 -8.53 15.03
N ILE A 519 -4.46 -8.83 16.01
CA ILE A 519 -3.04 -9.11 15.84
C ILE A 519 -2.85 -10.61 16.09
N ARG A 520 -2.89 -11.40 15.01
CA ARG A 520 -2.91 -12.87 15.12
C ARG A 520 -1.52 -13.47 15.09
N HIS A 521 -1.35 -14.63 15.73
CA HIS A 521 -0.11 -15.37 15.65
C HIS A 521 0.20 -15.77 14.19
N LEU A 522 1.46 -15.73 13.76
CA LEU A 522 1.86 -16.03 12.36
C LEU A 522 1.46 -17.43 11.88
N LEU A 523 1.30 -18.38 12.81
CA LEU A 523 0.82 -19.75 12.51
C LEU A 523 -0.70 -19.90 12.59
N ASP A 524 -1.45 -18.82 12.87
CA ASP A 524 -2.89 -18.82 12.78
C ASP A 524 -3.32 -18.73 11.30
N LEU A 525 -3.28 -19.87 10.62
CA LEU A 525 -3.60 -20.04 9.20
C LEU A 525 -5.13 -20.12 8.93
N GLY A 526 -5.97 -19.88 9.94
CA GLY A 526 -7.41 -20.13 9.89
C GLY A 526 -7.76 -21.61 10.07
N GLY A 527 -8.99 -21.90 10.48
CA GLY A 527 -9.49 -23.27 10.73
C GLY A 527 -10.09 -23.48 12.13
N THR A 528 -10.28 -24.74 12.52
CA THR A 528 -11.01 -25.15 13.74
C THR A 528 -10.20 -25.03 15.04
N ASN A 529 -8.91 -24.70 14.98
CA ASN A 529 -8.07 -24.48 16.17
C ASN A 529 -7.15 -23.26 16.00
N PRO A 530 -7.71 -22.04 15.94
CA PRO A 530 -6.90 -20.82 15.84
C PRO A 530 -6.04 -20.69 17.09
N LEU A 531 -4.77 -20.30 16.93
CA LEU A 531 -3.81 -20.06 18.02
C LEU A 531 -4.14 -18.76 18.78
N LYS A 532 -5.39 -18.64 19.23
CA LYS A 532 -5.96 -17.47 19.89
C LYS A 532 -5.20 -17.09 21.17
N ALA A 533 -4.69 -18.10 21.90
CA ALA A 533 -3.91 -17.88 23.12
C ALA A 533 -2.60 -17.10 22.88
N TRP A 534 -2.08 -17.09 21.64
CA TRP A 534 -0.88 -16.35 21.26
C TRP A 534 -1.20 -15.13 20.38
N SER A 535 -2.48 -14.80 20.26
CA SER A 535 -3.00 -13.68 19.46
C SER A 535 -3.60 -12.62 20.37
N LYS A 536 -3.70 -11.39 19.88
CA LYS A 536 -4.45 -10.31 20.52
C LYS A 536 -5.62 -9.91 19.63
N ASN A 537 -6.84 -10.25 20.04
CA ASN A 537 -8.05 -9.95 19.28
C ASN A 537 -8.79 -8.75 19.86
N ASP A 538 -9.68 -8.16 19.05
CA ASP A 538 -10.61 -7.09 19.45
C ASP A 538 -9.91 -5.88 20.10
N VAL A 539 -8.78 -5.47 19.53
CA VAL A 539 -8.04 -4.30 20.02
C VAL A 539 -8.88 -3.04 19.81
N LYS A 540 -9.26 -2.38 20.92
CA LYS A 540 -10.06 -1.15 20.92
C LYS A 540 -9.27 0.06 20.43
N ILE A 541 -9.19 0.23 19.12
CA ILE A 541 -8.47 1.30 18.42
C ILE A 541 -9.32 1.87 17.28
N GLY A 542 -9.20 3.18 17.02
CA GLY A 542 -9.82 3.86 15.88
C GLY A 542 -9.14 3.55 14.54
N GLY A 543 -9.31 4.46 13.58
CA GLY A 543 -8.60 4.43 12.28
C GLY A 543 -9.42 3.85 11.12
N GLY A 544 -8.78 3.53 10.00
CA GLY A 544 -9.42 2.89 8.85
C GLY A 544 -8.53 2.91 7.61
N GLY A 545 -8.77 2.03 6.63
CA GLY A 545 -7.85 1.86 5.47
C GLY A 545 -7.58 3.11 4.62
N SER A 546 -8.51 4.09 4.61
CA SER A 546 -8.38 5.37 3.91
C SER A 546 -8.03 6.56 4.82
N VAL A 547 -7.65 6.29 6.07
CA VAL A 547 -7.38 7.28 7.13
C VAL A 547 -5.90 7.20 7.52
N ILE A 548 -5.29 8.29 8.03
CA ILE A 548 -3.86 8.31 8.34
C ILE A 548 -3.49 7.22 9.35
N ASN A 549 -4.25 7.11 10.45
CA ASN A 549 -4.22 5.94 11.30
C ASN A 549 -4.86 4.75 10.55
N ALA A 550 -4.09 4.12 9.66
CA ALA A 550 -4.60 3.13 8.71
C ALA A 550 -4.84 1.74 9.31
N THR A 551 -5.38 1.70 10.52
CA THR A 551 -5.70 0.44 11.21
C THR A 551 -7.02 -0.11 10.69
N THR A 552 -7.02 -1.37 10.22
CA THR A 552 -8.17 -2.14 9.73
C THR A 552 -8.42 -3.34 10.66
N GLU A 553 -9.16 -4.35 10.21
CA GLU A 553 -9.32 -5.62 10.93
C GLU A 553 -7.97 -6.33 11.11
N ARG A 554 -7.15 -6.42 10.05
CA ARG A 554 -5.94 -7.26 10.04
C ARG A 554 -4.66 -6.52 9.67
N THR A 555 -4.75 -5.25 9.27
CA THR A 555 -3.60 -4.42 8.91
C THR A 555 -3.58 -3.15 9.76
N GLY A 556 -2.42 -2.50 9.84
CA GLY A 556 -2.27 -1.22 10.51
C GLY A 556 -0.81 -0.80 10.62
N PRO A 557 -0.51 0.32 11.30
CA PRO A 557 0.85 0.78 11.59
C PRO A 557 1.70 -0.30 12.28
N SER A 558 2.38 -1.10 11.46
CA SER A 558 3.21 -2.23 11.89
C SER A 558 4.49 -1.76 12.59
N TRP A 559 4.89 -0.51 12.34
CA TRP A 559 5.92 0.24 13.06
C TRP A 559 5.48 1.70 13.03
N ARG A 560 5.74 2.45 14.10
CA ARG A 560 5.68 3.91 14.10
C ARG A 560 7.03 4.43 14.57
N MET A 561 7.59 5.37 13.84
CA MET A 561 8.82 6.05 14.18
C MET A 561 8.68 7.55 14.00
N ILE A 562 9.25 8.31 14.92
CA ILE A 562 9.53 9.74 14.77
C ILE A 562 10.97 9.99 15.19
N VAL A 563 11.71 10.74 14.40
CA VAL A 563 13.10 11.11 14.69
C VAL A 563 13.20 12.62 14.67
N GLN A 564 13.60 13.20 15.80
CA GLN A 564 13.96 14.59 15.92
C GLN A 564 15.47 14.70 15.81
N LEU A 565 15.96 15.33 14.74
CA LEU A 565 17.40 15.48 14.55
C LEU A 565 17.98 16.51 15.51
N GLY A 566 19.22 16.24 15.92
CA GLY A 566 19.97 17.08 16.85
C GLY A 566 21.38 17.36 16.34
N LYS A 567 21.92 18.51 16.73
CA LYS A 567 23.37 18.76 16.62
C LYS A 567 24.12 18.00 17.71
N ASP A 568 25.44 17.91 17.55
CA ASP A 568 26.36 17.40 18.58
C ASP A 568 25.96 16.02 19.13
N ASN A 569 25.52 15.13 18.23
CA ASN A 569 25.10 13.76 18.56
C ASN A 569 23.92 13.72 19.56
N ASN A 570 22.95 14.61 19.38
CA ASN A 570 21.73 14.71 20.21
C ASN A 570 20.44 14.38 19.43
N THR A 571 20.56 13.59 18.35
CA THR A 571 19.39 13.05 17.63
C THR A 571 18.61 12.09 18.53
N LYS A 572 17.28 12.25 18.56
CA LYS A 572 16.37 11.45 19.38
C LYS A 572 15.36 10.72 18.51
N GLY A 573 15.22 9.42 18.73
CA GLY A 573 14.20 8.60 18.10
C GLY A 573 13.07 8.25 19.08
N TYR A 574 11.87 8.07 18.55
CA TYR A 574 10.68 7.63 19.26
C TYR A 574 10.02 6.55 18.42
N GLY A 575 9.58 5.44 19.03
CA GLY A 575 8.92 4.39 18.26
C GLY A 575 8.16 3.35 19.06
N VAL A 576 7.30 2.61 18.36
CA VAL A 576 6.48 1.51 18.89
C VAL A 576 5.98 0.63 17.73
N TYR A 577 5.68 -0.65 17.98
CA TYR A 577 4.95 -1.53 17.07
C TYR A 577 3.93 -2.39 17.84
N PRO A 578 2.88 -2.94 17.18
CA PRO A 578 1.86 -3.77 17.82
C PRO A 578 2.40 -5.18 18.12
N GLY A 579 3.06 -5.33 19.26
CA GLY A 579 3.62 -6.60 19.75
C GLY A 579 4.63 -6.36 20.87
N GLY A 580 5.73 -7.11 20.87
CA GLY A 580 6.87 -6.90 21.73
C GLY A 580 8.16 -7.42 21.09
N GLN A 581 9.31 -7.13 21.70
CA GLN A 581 10.64 -7.42 21.14
C GLN A 581 10.99 -8.90 21.11
N SER A 582 10.34 -9.73 21.91
CA SER A 582 10.53 -11.16 21.93
C SER A 582 9.49 -11.86 21.04
N GLY A 583 9.96 -12.75 20.16
CA GLY A 583 9.06 -13.65 19.43
C GLY A 583 8.63 -14.90 20.21
N ASN A 584 9.08 -15.07 21.45
CA ASN A 584 8.70 -16.21 22.30
C ASN A 584 7.40 -15.89 23.08
N PRO A 585 6.30 -16.64 22.88
CA PRO A 585 5.03 -16.43 23.59
C PRO A 585 5.11 -16.52 25.12
N GLY A 586 6.13 -17.18 25.68
CA GLY A 586 6.37 -17.24 27.12
C GLY A 586 7.16 -16.06 27.69
N SER A 587 7.55 -15.08 26.87
CA SER A 587 8.30 -13.90 27.30
C SER A 587 7.37 -12.78 27.77
N PRO A 588 7.72 -12.03 28.84
CA PRO A 588 6.99 -10.81 29.18
C PRO A 588 7.11 -9.71 28.10
N HIS A 589 8.00 -9.87 27.13
CA HIS A 589 8.21 -8.92 26.02
C HIS A 589 7.61 -9.41 24.70
N TYR A 590 6.60 -10.29 24.76
CA TYR A 590 5.94 -10.84 23.56
C TYR A 590 4.92 -9.87 22.96
N ASP A 591 4.15 -9.19 23.81
CA ASP A 591 3.04 -8.32 23.43
C ASP A 591 2.94 -7.03 24.28
N ASP A 592 4.00 -6.70 25.02
CA ASP A 592 4.04 -5.62 26.02
C ASP A 592 3.93 -4.20 25.44
N MET A 593 4.16 -4.00 24.14
CA MET A 593 4.03 -2.70 23.48
C MET A 593 2.63 -2.47 22.87
N ILE A 594 1.75 -3.47 22.86
CA ILE A 594 0.42 -3.35 22.23
C ILE A 594 -0.39 -2.20 22.84
N GLU A 595 -0.37 -2.04 24.17
CA GLU A 595 -1.17 -0.99 24.81
C GLU A 595 -0.65 0.41 24.50
N THR A 596 0.67 0.62 24.49
CA THR A 596 1.30 1.87 24.06
C THR A 596 0.94 2.18 22.60
N TRP A 597 1.03 1.17 21.72
CA TRP A 597 0.66 1.31 20.31
C TRP A 597 -0.84 1.66 20.15
N ARG A 598 -1.72 0.98 20.90
CA ARG A 598 -3.18 1.17 20.87
C ARG A 598 -3.57 2.59 21.27
N LYS A 599 -2.92 3.15 22.30
CA LYS A 599 -3.13 4.53 22.77
C LYS A 599 -2.54 5.58 21.81
N GLY A 600 -1.76 5.18 20.81
CA GLY A 600 -1.08 6.12 19.93
C GLY A 600 0.12 6.81 20.58
N GLU A 601 0.67 6.21 21.63
CA GLU A 601 1.87 6.67 22.33
C GLU A 601 3.14 6.14 21.64
N LEU A 602 4.28 6.76 21.90
CA LEU A 602 5.59 6.32 21.41
C LEU A 602 6.57 6.27 22.58
N ASN A 603 7.47 5.28 22.57
CA ASN A 603 8.55 5.22 23.54
C ASN A 603 9.77 5.95 22.99
N GLU A 604 10.45 6.77 23.80
CA GLU A 604 11.77 7.28 23.43
C GLU A 604 12.74 6.11 23.28
N LEU A 605 13.39 6.00 22.13
CA LEU A 605 14.31 4.92 21.80
C LEU A 605 15.65 5.17 22.52
N LEU A 606 16.17 4.15 23.22
CA LEU A 606 17.46 4.25 23.88
C LEU A 606 18.58 4.19 22.84
N PHE A 607 19.05 5.35 22.39
CA PHE A 607 20.14 5.44 21.43
C PHE A 607 21.48 5.65 22.13
N LEU A 608 22.22 4.55 22.34
CA LEU A 608 23.53 4.59 22.98
C LEU A 608 24.56 5.22 22.03
N LYS A 609 25.32 6.19 22.48
CA LYS A 609 26.35 6.89 21.69
C LYS A 609 27.65 6.10 21.63
N SER A 610 27.91 5.27 22.64
CA SER A 610 29.08 4.39 22.72
C SER A 610 28.71 3.01 23.27
N LYS A 611 29.50 1.99 22.94
CA LYS A 611 29.34 0.62 23.48
C LYS A 611 29.44 0.57 25.02
N ASP A 612 30.11 1.56 25.62
CA ASP A 612 30.40 1.64 27.05
C ASP A 612 29.44 2.59 27.78
N GLU A 613 28.47 3.19 27.06
CA GLU A 613 27.47 4.06 27.65
C GLU A 613 26.55 3.26 28.59
N LYS A 614 26.46 3.73 29.83
CA LYS A 614 25.60 3.13 30.85
C LYS A 614 24.21 3.75 30.79
N SER A 615 23.19 2.92 31.00
CA SER A 615 21.82 3.37 31.14
C SER A 615 21.04 2.39 32.01
N ASP A 616 20.22 2.90 32.92
CA ASP A 616 19.33 2.09 33.77
C ASP A 616 18.22 1.38 32.96
N ARG A 617 18.08 1.77 31.69
CA ARG A 617 17.18 1.11 30.72
C ARG A 617 17.79 -0.16 30.14
N ILE A 618 19.10 -0.42 30.29
CA ILE A 618 19.75 -1.67 29.88
C ILE A 618 19.34 -2.78 30.84
N LYS A 619 18.60 -3.77 30.32
CA LYS A 619 18.09 -4.90 31.13
C LYS A 619 19.07 -6.07 31.24
N LYS A 620 19.84 -6.33 30.18
CA LYS A 620 20.76 -7.46 30.12
C LYS A 620 21.88 -7.18 29.12
N ILE A 621 23.10 -7.55 29.49
CA ILE A 621 24.26 -7.57 28.59
C ILE A 621 24.63 -9.03 28.36
N VAL A 622 24.65 -9.45 27.10
CA VAL A 622 25.09 -10.80 26.70
C VAL A 622 26.39 -10.65 25.91
N LYS A 623 27.45 -11.30 26.37
CA LYS A 623 28.72 -11.39 25.65
C LYS A 623 28.79 -12.73 24.95
N LEU A 624 28.82 -12.71 23.62
CA LEU A 624 29.07 -13.91 22.82
C LEU A 624 30.59 -14.06 22.71
N VAL A 625 31.14 -15.14 23.26
CA VAL A 625 32.56 -15.50 23.10
C VAL A 625 32.64 -16.47 21.93
N LYS A 626 33.55 -16.21 21.00
CA LYS A 626 33.75 -17.05 19.81
C LYS A 626 34.54 -18.30 20.14
#